data_AF-A0A924YUB2-F1
#
_entry.id   AF-A0A924YUB2-F1
#
_cell.length_a   1.000
_cell.length_b   1.000
_cell.length_c   1.000
_cell.angle_alpha   90.00
_cell.angle_beta   90.00
_cell.angle_gamma   90.00
#
_symmetry.space_group_name_H-M   'P 1'
#
loop_
_entity.id
_entity.type
_entity.pdbx_description
1 polymer ?
#
loop_
_entity_poly.entity_id
_entity_poly.type
_entity_poly.pdbx_seq_one_letter_code
_entity_poly.pdbx_strand_id
1 'polypeptide(L)'
;MDMTVFIEPQNGGFKASTSQPVTMEAEGASREEALQRLQELARTRLADGEVVQVPLPNGQSSHPWMKFAGVWKEHPEFDQFQQNVLEYRHSLDVSETEP
;
A
#
# COMPACT_ATOMS: atom_id res chain seq x y z
N MET A 1 7.53 1.93 -4.43
CA MET A 1 7.09 2.51 -3.15
C MET A 1 6.47 3.83 -3.52
N ASP A 2 5.33 4.21 -2.96
CA ASP A 2 4.66 5.44 -3.40
C ASP A 2 4.82 6.53 -2.33
N MET A 3 5.02 7.76 -2.78
CA MET A 3 5.20 8.93 -1.94
C MET A 3 4.06 9.90 -2.17
N THR A 4 3.36 10.27 -1.10
CA THR A 4 2.31 11.31 -1.14
C THR A 4 2.95 12.68 -1.31
N VAL A 5 2.49 13.45 -2.30
CA VAL A 5 2.99 14.79 -2.62
C VAL A 5 1.81 15.74 -2.82
N PHE A 6 1.92 16.97 -2.30
CA PHE A 6 1.02 18.07 -2.65
C PHE A 6 1.66 18.92 -3.74
N ILE A 7 0.93 19.16 -4.83
CA ILE A 7 1.39 19.92 -5.99
C ILE A 7 0.50 21.15 -6.19
N GLU A 8 1.12 22.32 -6.34
CA GLU A 8 0.46 23.61 -6.58
C GLU A 8 1.20 24.42 -7.66
N PRO A 9 0.51 25.25 -8.46
CA PRO A 9 1.13 26.12 -9.45
C PRO A 9 1.92 27.25 -8.79
N GLN A 10 3.08 27.60 -9.37
CA GLN A 10 3.92 28.71 -8.91
C GLN A 10 4.68 29.34 -10.08
N ASN A 11 4.46 30.64 -10.32
CA ASN A 11 5.22 31.47 -11.28
C ASN A 11 5.43 30.83 -12.68
N GLY A 12 4.39 30.23 -13.26
CA GLY A 12 4.47 29.57 -14.58
C GLY A 12 5.03 28.14 -14.55
N GLY A 13 5.28 27.58 -13.38
CA GLY A 13 5.63 26.17 -13.15
C GLY A 13 4.82 25.56 -12.00
N PHE A 14 5.35 24.51 -11.38
CA PHE A 14 4.72 23.80 -10.27
C PHE A 14 5.68 23.61 -9.10
N LYS A 15 5.15 23.72 -7.88
CA LYS A 15 5.84 23.40 -6.63
C LYS A 15 5.28 22.10 -6.08
N ALA A 16 6.17 21.15 -5.80
CA ALA A 16 5.83 19.86 -5.19
C ALA A 16 6.42 19.78 -3.77
N SER A 17 5.65 19.26 -2.80
CA SER A 17 6.09 19.16 -1.40
C SER A 17 5.66 17.85 -0.74
N THR A 18 6.54 17.28 0.09
CA THR A 18 6.43 15.91 0.65
C THR A 18 6.16 15.86 2.16
N SER A 19 6.23 16.97 2.89
CA SER A 19 6.06 16.98 4.35
C SER A 19 4.62 16.62 4.74
N GLN A 20 4.49 15.61 5.61
CA GLN A 20 3.25 14.96 6.07
C GLN A 20 2.22 15.96 6.64
N PRO A 21 0.93 15.59 6.51
CA PRO A 21 0.06 16.19 5.50
C PRO A 21 0.13 17.72 5.59
N VAL A 22 0.27 18.42 4.45
CA VAL A 22 -0.06 19.85 4.24
C VAL A 22 -0.45 20.52 5.56
N THR A 23 0.53 20.92 6.38
CA THR A 23 0.23 21.29 7.77
C THR A 23 -0.71 22.49 7.71
N MET A 24 -1.92 22.28 8.21
CA MET A 24 -3.00 23.26 8.24
C MET A 24 -3.43 23.33 9.68
N GLU A 25 -3.28 24.51 10.23
CA GLU A 25 -3.61 24.82 11.61
C GLU A 25 -4.46 26.08 11.60
N ALA A 26 -5.48 26.12 12.44
CA ALA A 26 -6.33 27.28 12.61
C ALA A 26 -6.71 27.43 14.08
N GLU A 27 -6.60 28.64 14.59
CA GLU A 27 -7.03 29.01 15.93
C GLU A 27 -8.42 29.64 15.90
N GLY A 28 -9.21 29.45 16.95
CA GLY A 28 -10.53 30.05 17.13
C GLY A 28 -10.83 30.26 18.62
N ALA A 29 -11.72 31.20 18.94
CA ALA A 29 -12.15 31.46 20.31
C ALA A 29 -13.10 30.37 20.85
N SER A 30 -13.59 29.49 19.97
CA SER A 30 -14.27 28.24 20.30
C SER A 30 -13.76 27.07 19.45
N ARG A 31 -14.12 25.86 19.87
CA ARG A 31 -13.82 24.62 19.14
C ARG A 31 -14.44 24.64 17.74
N GLU A 32 -15.69 25.09 17.65
CA GLU A 32 -16.44 25.17 16.39
C GLU A 32 -15.81 26.18 15.44
N GLU A 33 -15.37 27.32 15.96
CA GLU A 33 -14.70 28.36 15.18
C GLU A 33 -13.34 27.88 14.65
N ALA A 34 -12.54 27.21 15.47
CA ALA A 34 -11.26 26.64 15.05
C ALA A 34 -11.45 25.61 13.92
N LEU A 35 -12.46 24.74 14.05
CA LEU A 35 -12.79 23.75 13.01
C LEU A 35 -13.29 24.40 11.71
N GLN A 36 -14.11 25.44 11.80
CA GLN A 36 -14.65 26.13 10.64
C GLN A 36 -13.52 26.86 9.86
N ARG A 37 -12.64 27.56 10.58
CA ARG A 37 -11.45 28.21 9.99
C ARG A 37 -10.49 27.20 9.36
N LEU A 38 -10.31 26.03 9.98
CA LEU A 38 -9.49 24.96 9.42
C LEU A 38 -10.08 24.42 8.11
N GLN A 39 -11.41 24.27 8.04
CA GLN A 39 -12.09 23.84 6.81
C GLN A 39 -11.96 24.87 5.68
N GLU A 40 -12.08 26.17 5.99
CA GLU A 40 -11.90 27.24 5.01
C GLU A 40 -10.47 27.30 4.49
N LEU A 41 -9.48 27.14 5.38
CA LEU A 41 -8.06 27.04 5.00
C LEU A 41 -7.82 25.85 4.08
N ALA A 42 -8.38 24.68 4.41
CA ALA A 42 -8.27 23.48 3.58
C ALA A 42 -8.89 23.65 2.20
N ARG A 43 -10.11 24.23 2.12
CA ARG A 43 -10.76 24.52 0.84
C ARG A 43 -9.95 25.46 -0.03
N THR A 44 -9.41 26.52 0.57
CA THR A 44 -8.62 27.52 -0.15
C THR A 44 -7.33 26.89 -0.70
N ARG A 45 -6.61 26.15 0.16
CA ARG A 45 -5.31 25.58 -0.23
C ARG A 45 -5.44 24.43 -1.23
N LEU A 46 -6.50 23.63 -1.15
CA LEU A 46 -6.79 22.55 -2.10
C LEU A 46 -7.51 23.02 -3.37
N ALA A 47 -7.95 24.28 -3.46
CA ALA A 47 -8.57 24.80 -4.68
C ALA A 47 -7.57 24.93 -5.83
N ASP A 48 -6.32 25.30 -5.50
CA ASP A 48 -5.26 25.56 -6.48
C ASP A 48 -4.31 24.38 -6.68
N GLY A 49 -4.46 23.28 -5.94
CA GLY A 49 -3.52 22.16 -5.97
C GLY A 49 -4.13 20.82 -5.61
N GLU A 50 -3.41 19.74 -5.90
CA GLU A 50 -3.88 18.37 -5.67
C GLU A 50 -2.88 17.53 -4.86
N VAL A 51 -3.41 16.53 -4.16
CA VAL A 51 -2.61 15.51 -3.46
C VAL A 51 -2.50 14.30 -4.37
N VAL A 52 -1.29 13.96 -4.78
CA VAL A 52 -1.02 12.84 -5.70
C VAL A 52 -0.05 11.84 -5.06
N GLN A 53 -0.18 10.58 -5.47
CA GLN A 53 0.82 9.54 -5.18
C GLN A 53 1.86 9.53 -6.30
N VAL A 54 3.10 9.82 -5.95
CA VAL A 54 4.23 9.76 -6.88
C VAL A 54 4.94 8.43 -6.69
N PRO A 55 5.00 7.57 -7.73
CA PRO A 55 5.71 6.31 -7.63
C PRO A 55 7.22 6.58 -7.52
N LEU A 56 7.82 6.11 -6.43
CA LEU A 56 9.26 6.06 -6.29
C LEU A 56 9.75 4.77 -6.96
N PRO A 57 10.63 4.89 -7.98
CA PRO A 57 11.28 3.72 -8.55
C PRO A 57 12.14 3.08 -7.46
N ASN A 58 11.64 1.99 -6.90
CA ASN A 58 12.45 1.11 -6.06
C ASN A 58 13.52 0.55 -6.99
N GLY A 59 14.80 0.89 -6.77
CA GLY A 59 15.91 0.28 -7.50
C GLY A 59 15.76 -1.23 -7.43
N GLN A 60 15.39 -1.84 -8.57
CA GLN A 60 15.07 -3.27 -8.79
C GLN A 60 15.04 -4.13 -7.52
N SER A 61 14.08 -3.89 -6.62
CA SER A 61 13.82 -4.86 -5.56
C SER A 61 12.99 -5.96 -6.23
N SER A 62 13.65 -6.95 -6.81
CA SER A 62 12.97 -8.20 -7.20
C SER A 62 12.06 -8.59 -6.04
N HIS A 63 10.77 -8.89 -6.31
CA HIS A 63 9.81 -9.24 -5.27
C HIS A 63 10.47 -10.26 -4.31
N PRO A 64 10.39 -10.10 -2.97
CA PRO A 64 11.18 -10.92 -2.03
C PRO A 64 11.04 -12.44 -2.23
N TRP A 65 9.94 -12.86 -2.86
CA TRP A 65 9.64 -14.25 -3.20
C TRP A 65 10.16 -14.74 -4.56
N MET A 66 10.73 -13.87 -5.40
CA MET A 66 11.31 -14.25 -6.70
C MET A 66 12.40 -15.31 -6.57
N LYS A 67 13.19 -15.25 -5.49
CA LYS A 67 14.22 -16.28 -5.19
C LYS A 67 13.66 -17.68 -4.96
N PHE A 68 12.35 -17.79 -4.71
CA PHE A 68 11.65 -19.05 -4.50
C PHE A 68 10.84 -19.50 -5.72
N ALA A 69 10.78 -18.70 -6.78
CA ALA A 69 10.03 -19.06 -7.97
C ALA A 69 10.68 -20.29 -8.64
N GLY A 70 9.92 -21.39 -8.74
CA GLY A 70 10.36 -22.61 -9.43
C GLY A 70 11.32 -23.52 -8.64
N VAL A 71 11.59 -23.24 -7.36
CA VAL A 71 12.55 -24.05 -6.55
C VAL A 71 12.19 -25.53 -6.45
N TRP A 72 10.93 -25.87 -6.67
CA TRP A 72 10.43 -27.25 -6.61
C TRP A 72 10.39 -27.97 -7.97
N LYS A 73 10.61 -27.26 -9.09
CA LYS A 73 10.42 -27.81 -10.44
C LYS A 73 11.33 -29.01 -10.74
N GLU A 74 12.55 -28.99 -10.21
CA GLU A 74 13.58 -30.01 -10.43
C GLU A 74 14.00 -30.69 -9.12
N HIS A 75 13.22 -30.51 -8.04
CA HIS A 75 13.57 -31.07 -6.75
C HIS A 75 13.34 -32.59 -6.78
N PRO A 76 14.37 -33.41 -6.49
CA PRO A 76 14.35 -34.85 -6.72
C PRO A 76 13.27 -35.59 -5.91
N GLU A 77 12.86 -35.01 -4.78
CA GLU A 77 11.87 -35.60 -3.88
C GLU A 77 10.47 -34.99 -4.02
N PHE A 78 10.25 -34.08 -4.97
CA PHE A 78 8.97 -33.36 -5.08
C PHE A 78 7.80 -34.30 -5.39
N ASP A 79 8.02 -35.30 -6.25
CA ASP A 79 7.00 -36.29 -6.58
C ASP A 79 6.62 -37.13 -5.37
N GLN A 80 7.60 -37.56 -4.57
CA GLN A 80 7.36 -38.30 -3.33
C GLN A 80 6.61 -37.46 -2.29
N PHE A 81 6.98 -36.18 -2.18
CA PHE A 81 6.26 -35.23 -1.32
C PHE A 81 4.79 -35.11 -1.73
N GLN A 82 4.50 -34.98 -3.03
CA GLN A 82 3.13 -34.90 -3.53
C GLN A 82 2.34 -36.17 -3.22
N GLN A 83 2.93 -37.35 -3.42
CA GLN A 83 2.31 -38.63 -3.09
C GLN A 83 1.93 -38.69 -1.60
N ASN A 84 2.85 -38.34 -0.71
CA ASN A 84 2.60 -38.34 0.74
C ASN A 84 1.46 -37.38 1.14
N VAL A 85 1.39 -36.20 0.50
CA VAL A 85 0.31 -35.23 0.73
C VAL A 85 -1.04 -35.77 0.25
N LEU A 86 -1.08 -36.43 -0.91
CA LEU A 86 -2.29 -37.04 -1.46
C LEU A 86 -2.78 -38.20 -0.60
N GLU A 87 -1.87 -39.08 -0.16
CA GLU A 87 -2.19 -40.19 0.75
C GLU A 87 -2.76 -39.69 2.07
N TYR A 88 -2.14 -38.65 2.66
CA TYR A 88 -2.65 -38.03 3.87
C TYR A 88 -4.03 -37.42 3.66
N ARG A 89 -4.26 -36.69 2.56
CA ARG A 89 -5.57 -36.13 2.23
C ARG A 89 -6.63 -37.22 2.10
N HIS A 90 -6.34 -38.28 1.35
CA HIS A 90 -7.23 -39.40 1.16
C HIS A 90 -7.57 -40.09 2.48
N SER A 91 -6.60 -40.23 3.39
CA SER A 91 -6.85 -40.82 4.72
C SER A 91 -7.85 -40.00 5.55
N LEU A 92 -7.77 -38.67 5.46
CA LEU A 92 -8.72 -37.78 6.13
C LEU A 92 -10.11 -37.87 5.50
N ASP A 93 -10.19 -37.83 4.17
CA ASP A 93 -11.47 -37.92 3.45
C ASP A 93 -12.19 -39.26 3.73
N VAL A 94 -11.46 -40.37 3.83
CA VAL A 94 -12.00 -41.68 4.23
C VAL A 94 -12.48 -41.67 5.68
N SER A 95 -11.70 -41.10 6.60
CA SER A 95 -12.06 -41.02 8.02
C SER A 95 -13.26 -40.11 8.31
N GLU A 96 -13.51 -39.12 7.45
CA GLU A 96 -14.66 -38.20 7.56
C GLU A 96 -15.93 -38.80 6.95
N THR A 97 -15.82 -39.89 6.18
CA THR A 97 -16.93 -40.57 5.50
C THR A 97 -17.39 -41.85 6.24
N GLU A 98 -16.71 -42.28 7.30
CA GLU A 98 -17.18 -43.33 8.21
C GLU A 98 -18.14 -42.73 9.28
N PRO A 99 -19.37 -43.26 9.45
CA PRO A 99 -20.37 -42.74 10.41
C PRO A 99 -20.06 -43.04 11.88
#